data_AF-A0A3S3JIH3-F1
#
_entry.id   AF-A0A3S3JIH3-F1
#
_cell.length_a   1.000
_cell.length_b   1.000
_cell.length_c   1.000
_cell.angle_alpha   90.00
_cell.angle_beta   90.00
_cell.angle_gamma   90.00
#
_symmetry.space_group_name_H-M   'P 1'
#
loop_
_entity.id
_entity.type
_entity.pdbx_description
1 polymer ?
#
loop_
_entity_poly.entity_id
_entity_poly.type
_entity_poly.pdbx_seq_one_letter_code
_entity_poly.pdbx_strand_id
1 'polypeptide(L)' 'MSIEAILAAIPAMEAKKRATIRANAEAKLSHPSSGGDARRVVDALDARSNLRQMSSPSMSLVCRSRGA' A
#
# COMPACT_ATOMS: atom_id res chain seq x y z
N MET A 1 2.16 20.90 3.99
CA MET A 1 2.81 19.75 3.34
C MET A 1 1.96 19.34 2.15
N SER A 2 2.56 19.23 0.97
CA SER A 2 1.86 18.81 -0.26
C SER A 2 1.57 17.31 -0.25
N ILE A 3 0.47 16.88 -0.87
CA ILE A 3 0.10 15.47 -0.98
C ILE A 3 1.17 14.64 -1.70
N GLU A 4 1.87 15.21 -2.67
CA GLU A 4 2.92 14.52 -3.43
C GLU A 4 4.07 14.03 -2.55
N ALA A 5 4.44 14.79 -1.52
CA ALA A 5 5.46 14.37 -0.56
C ALA A 5 5.00 13.17 0.28
N ILE A 6 3.69 13.09 0.58
CA ILE A 6 3.11 11.95 1.30
C ILE A 6 3.15 10.72 0.39
N LEU A 7 2.72 10.86 -0.88
CA LEU A 7 2.73 9.78 -1.87
C LEU A 7 4.15 9.26 -2.13
N ALA A 8 5.13 10.14 -2.29
CA ALA A 8 6.54 9.78 -2.49
C ALA A 8 7.16 9.11 -1.24
N ALA A 9 6.66 9.40 -0.04
CA ALA A 9 7.12 8.78 1.19
C ALA A 9 6.48 7.39 1.44
N ILE A 10 5.33 7.08 0.81
CA ILE A 10 4.64 5.78 0.99
C ILE A 10 5.58 4.59 0.82
N PRO A 11 6.49 4.51 -0.19
CA PRO A 11 7.44 3.41 -0.35
C PRO A 11 8.44 3.24 0.80
N ALA A 12 8.83 4.30 1.50
CA ALA A 12 9.78 4.23 2.62
C ALA A 12 9.09 4.13 3.99
N MET A 13 7.76 4.23 4.02
CA MET A 13 7.00 4.37 5.26
C MET A 13 6.77 3.04 5.99
N GLU A 14 6.91 3.09 7.31
CA GLU A 14 6.64 1.96 8.21
C GLU A 14 5.15 1.57 8.23
N ALA A 15 4.86 0.29 8.52
CA ALA A 15 3.49 -0.23 8.58
C ALA A 15 2.59 0.53 9.56
N LYS A 16 3.11 0.89 10.74
CA LYS A 16 2.35 1.66 11.75
C LYS A 16 1.95 3.04 11.24
N LYS A 17 2.88 3.77 10.64
CA LYS A 17 2.62 5.10 10.05
C LYS A 17 1.62 5.01 8.90
N ARG A 18 1.71 3.99 8.05
CA ARG A 18 0.74 3.75 6.97
C ARG A 18 -0.68 3.54 7.49
N ALA A 19 -0.86 2.74 8.55
CA ALA A 19 -2.17 2.54 9.17
C ALA A 19 -2.76 3.86 9.69
N THR A 20 -1.95 4.70 10.34
CA THR A 20 -2.37 6.02 10.82
C THR A 20 -2.73 6.99 9.69
N ILE A 21 -1.95 7.01 8.60
CA ILE A 21 -2.26 7.86 7.44
C ILE A 21 -3.54 7.39 6.75
N ARG A 22 -3.73 6.08 6.62
CA ARG A 22 -4.97 5.49 6.08
C ARG A 22 -6.18 5.94 6.87
N ALA A 23 -6.16 5.77 8.20
CA ALA A 23 -7.28 6.19 9.05
C ALA A 23 -7.56 7.69 8.96
N ASN A 24 -6.52 8.53 8.88
CA ASN A 24 -6.67 9.97 8.68
C ASN A 24 -7.23 10.33 7.31
N ALA A 25 -6.82 9.61 6.25
CA ALA A 25 -7.35 9.81 4.92
C ALA A 25 -8.82 9.39 4.86
N GLU A 26 -9.17 8.21 5.40
CA GLU A 26 -10.54 7.71 5.47
C GLU A 26 -11.47 8.70 6.20
N ALA A 27 -11.02 9.26 7.33
CA ALA A 27 -11.77 10.29 8.06
C ALA A 27 -11.99 11.60 7.25
N LYS A 28 -11.13 11.88 6.27
CA LYS A 28 -11.19 13.07 5.41
C LYS A 28 -11.89 12.83 4.07
N LEU A 29 -12.31 11.60 3.76
CA LEU A 29 -13.02 11.28 2.51
C LEU A 29 -14.30 12.09 2.35
N SER A 30 -15.02 12.33 3.46
CA SER A 30 -16.26 13.11 3.47
C SER A 30 -16.03 14.62 3.39
N HIS A 31 -14.78 15.09 3.38
CA HIS A 31 -14.46 16.52 3.38
C HIS A 31 -14.44 17.06 1.94
N PRO A 32 -15.23 18.08 1.61
CA PRO A 32 -15.42 18.53 0.22
C PRO A 32 -14.13 19.02 -0.46
N SER A 33 -13.20 19.59 0.31
CA SER A 33 -11.95 20.15 -0.23
C SER A 33 -10.76 19.19 -0.20
N SER A 34 -10.83 18.10 0.61
CA SER A 34 -9.69 17.19 0.81
C SER A 34 -10.02 15.71 0.67
N GLY A 35 -11.24 15.38 0.22
CA GLY A 35 -11.63 14.01 -0.11
C GLY A 35 -10.91 13.45 -1.34
N GLY A 36 -10.57 14.31 -2.32
CA GLY A 36 -9.87 13.95 -3.57
C GLY A 36 -8.46 13.38 -3.34
N ASP A 37 -7.49 14.22 -2.97
CA ASP A 37 -7.07 14.23 -1.57
C ASP A 37 -6.75 12.87 -0.94
N ALA A 38 -7.50 12.61 0.12
CA ALA A 38 -7.55 11.38 0.86
C ALA A 38 -7.66 10.12 -0.02
N ARG A 39 -8.50 10.16 -1.07
CA ARG A 39 -8.73 8.99 -1.92
C ARG A 39 -7.47 8.57 -2.67
N ARG A 40 -6.69 9.52 -3.18
CA ARG A 40 -5.38 9.25 -3.82
C ARG A 40 -4.38 8.62 -2.84
N VAL A 41 -4.38 9.06 -1.59
CA VAL A 41 -3.49 8.49 -0.55
C VAL A 41 -3.87 7.04 -0.23
N VAL A 42 -5.17 6.75 -0.08
CA VAL A 42 -5.67 5.39 0.18
C VAL A 42 -5.31 4.46 -0.99
N ASP A 43 -5.52 4.91 -2.23
CA ASP A 43 -5.21 4.14 -3.44
C ASP A 43 -3.72 3.78 -3.53
N ALA A 44 -2.83 4.77 -3.31
CA ALA A 44 -1.39 4.54 -3.30
C ALA A 44 -0.91 3.61 -2.17
N LEU A 45 -1.58 3.65 -0.99
CA LEU A 45 -1.30 2.72 0.10
C LEU A 45 -1.70 1.28 -0.27
N ASP A 46 -2.82 1.09 -0.96
CA ASP A 46 -3.33 -0.22 -1.35
C ASP A 46 -2.53 -0.83 -2.52
N ALA A 47 -2.15 -0.02 -3.51
CA ALA A 47 -1.25 -0.42 -4.59
C ALA A 47 0.06 -1.01 -4.05
N ARG A 48 0.62 -0.43 -2.98
CA ARG A 48 1.82 -0.98 -2.31
C ARG A 48 1.55 -2.29 -1.57
N SER A 49 0.35 -2.47 -1.01
CA SER A 49 -0.07 -3.73 -0.38
C SER A 49 -0.08 -4.87 -1.41
N ASN A 50 -0.66 -4.61 -2.59
CA ASN A 50 -0.70 -5.55 -3.71
C ASN A 50 0.71 -5.87 -4.26
N LEU A 51 1.57 -4.87 -4.45
CA LEU A 51 2.97 -5.07 -4.86
C LEU A 51 3.75 -5.97 -3.89
N ARG A 52 3.51 -5.81 -2.58
CA ARG A 52 4.19 -6.62 -1.56
C ARG A 52 3.62 -8.04 -1.45
N GLN A 53 2.33 -8.25 -1.75
CA GLN A 53 1.73 -9.58 -1.87
C GLN A 53 2.18 -10.30 -3.15
N MET A 54 2.24 -9.61 -4.29
CA MET A 54 2.75 -10.17 -5.56
C MET A 54 4.26 -10.49 -5.51
N SER A 55 4.99 -9.91 -4.54
CA SER A 55 6.40 -10.22 -4.29
C SER A 55 6.63 -11.40 -3.32
N SER A 56 5.58 -12.14 -2.94
CA SER A 56 5.77 -13.52 -2.48
C SER A 56 5.76 -14.44 -3.70
N PRO A 57 6.92 -14.84 -4.25
CA PRO A 57 6.94 -16.03 -5.06
C PRO A 57 6.47 -17.16 -4.15
N SER A 58 5.25 -17.63 -4.38
CA SER A 58 4.88 -19.00 -4.08
C SER A 58 5.80 -19.89 -4.94
N MET A 59 7.07 -20.01 -4.56
CA MET A 59 7.97 -21.05 -5.04
C MET A 59 7.70 -22.31 -4.21
N SER A 60 6.46 -22.79 -4.31
CA SER A 60 6.15 -24.20 -4.12
C SER A 60 6.59 -24.94 -5.39
N LEU A 61 7.89 -24.92 -5.71
CA LEU A 61 8.45 -25.73 -6.80
C LEU A 61 9.73 -26.43 -6.34
N VAL A 62 9.67 -27.06 -5.17
CA VAL A 62 10.62 -28.11 -4.77
C VAL A 62 9.80 -29.30 -4.31
N CYS A 63 9.60 -30.26 -5.22
CA CYS A 63 9.90 -31.68 -5.01
C CYS A 63 9.35 -32.57 -6.15
N ARG A 64 10.21 -33.51 -6.58
CA ARG A 64 9.96 -34.75 -7.33
C ARG A 64 9.84 -34.68 -8.86
N SER A 65 10.98 -34.86 -9.51
CA SER A 65 11.15 -35.87 -10.58
C SER A 65 12.64 -36.28 -10.69
N ARG A 66 13.14 -37.00 -9.67
CA ARG A 66 14.28 -37.91 -9.83
C ARG A 66 13.81 -39.29 -9.38
N GLY A 67 13.76 -40.24 -10.30
CA GLY A 67 13.51 -41.64 -10.00
C GLY A 67 12.70 -42.36 -11.06
N ALA A 68 13.35 -42.73 -12.16
CA ALA A 68 13.23 -44.01 -12.88
C ALA A 68 14.28 -44.02 -13.99
#